data_AF-A0A4U0N8Y8-F1
#
_entry.id   AF-A0A4U0N8Y8-F1
#
_cell.length_a   1.000
_cell.length_b   1.000
_cell.length_c   1.000
_cell.angle_alpha   90.00
_cell.angle_beta   90.00
_cell.angle_gamma   90.00
#
_symmetry.space_group_name_H-M   'P 1'
#
loop_
_entity.id
_entity.type
_entity.pdbx_description
1 polymer ?
#
loop_
_entity_poly.entity_id
_entity_poly.type
_entity_poly.pdbx_seq_one_letter_code
_entity_poly.pdbx_strand_id
1 'polypeptide(L)'
;MNRIRLKKIGLKFLLTFSTVLIAAYVINARQHFFDISENLTASRFRMMLWGTVVLLSFYLCVLTLVINVYFEHFKNGHRSKLKGIIWRFFYGMLATCPVLAVHALFLQILLDRQPAEILFSSYWTTDFLYFAPFLFGYILLIYCHPSAIMFRVWKEKVDAVETSFIELWREKRNPEFLLEHLRAVISGGYTIHPRKVRFFDILFIKVTSAGLVLYFTNGGQMPIKLTTTDIEDWKLSGWFVRTSRYFFVNMLYVKYPLDSINYYKEGDYRYLTLEDETMKSAMENLSAEKTKEQLRVTRTLEKNVKDFLNNINQLGEEGWEEYIASK
;
A
#
# COMPACT_ATOMS: atom_id res chain seq x y z
N MET A 1 -21.62 -8.28 0.03
CA MET A 1 -20.27 -8.85 0.29
C MET A 1 -20.11 -10.15 -0.50
N ASN A 2 -19.19 -10.20 -1.48
CA ASN A 2 -19.15 -11.24 -2.52
C ASN A 2 -18.85 -12.67 -2.02
N ARG A 3 -19.61 -13.67 -2.48
CA ARG A 3 -19.44 -15.13 -2.20
C ARG A 3 -18.01 -15.63 -2.43
N ILE A 4 -17.30 -15.02 -3.38
CA ILE A 4 -15.91 -15.33 -3.74
C ILE A 4 -14.94 -14.95 -2.60
N ARG A 5 -15.23 -13.86 -1.86
CA ARG A 5 -14.39 -13.37 -0.76
C ARG A 5 -14.45 -14.30 0.46
N LEU A 6 -15.65 -14.80 0.78
CA LEU A 6 -15.85 -15.79 1.85
C LEU A 6 -15.09 -17.10 1.59
N LYS A 7 -15.14 -17.62 0.35
CA LYS A 7 -14.38 -18.83 -0.02
C LYS A 7 -12.87 -18.65 0.15
N LYS A 8 -12.33 -17.49 -0.23
CA LYS A 8 -10.89 -17.19 -0.07
C LYS A 8 -10.47 -17.09 1.40
N ILE A 9 -11.31 -16.54 2.26
CA ILE A 9 -11.03 -16.44 3.71
C ILE A 9 -11.05 -17.83 4.35
N GLY A 10 -12.06 -18.64 4.04
CA GLY A 10 -12.18 -20.00 4.57
C GLY A 10 -11.00 -20.89 4.17
N LEU A 11 -10.56 -20.81 2.91
CA LEU A 11 -9.40 -21.58 2.44
C LEU A 11 -8.10 -21.18 3.15
N LYS A 12 -7.89 -19.87 3.37
CA LYS A 12 -6.70 -19.40 4.11
C LYS A 12 -6.70 -19.89 5.55
N PHE A 13 -7.84 -19.77 6.23
CA PHE A 13 -7.98 -20.25 7.61
C PHE A 13 -7.67 -21.75 7.72
N LEU A 14 -8.22 -22.56 6.80
CA LEU A 14 -7.99 -24.00 6.77
C LEU A 14 -6.52 -24.34 6.52
N LEU A 15 -5.86 -23.67 5.57
CA LEU A 15 -4.44 -23.88 5.30
C LEU A 15 -3.57 -23.52 6.50
N THR A 16 -3.80 -22.35 7.11
CA THR A 16 -3.03 -21.92 8.29
C THR A 16 -3.24 -22.85 9.47
N PHE A 17 -4.48 -23.26 9.75
CA PHE A 17 -4.78 -24.20 10.81
C PHE A 17 -4.07 -25.54 10.60
N SER A 18 -4.12 -26.09 9.38
CA SER A 18 -3.39 -27.31 9.02
C SER A 18 -1.88 -27.17 9.22
N THR A 19 -1.29 -26.03 8.82
CA THR A 19 0.14 -25.77 9.04
C THR A 19 0.49 -25.69 10.52
N VAL A 20 -0.33 -25.02 11.34
CA VAL A 20 -0.14 -24.95 12.79
C VAL A 20 -0.22 -26.33 13.43
N LEU A 21 -1.19 -27.15 13.01
CA LEU A 21 -1.36 -28.50 13.52
C LEU A 21 -0.16 -29.40 13.20
N ILE A 22 0.34 -29.34 11.96
CA ILE A 22 1.53 -30.06 11.52
C ILE A 22 2.76 -29.59 12.32
N ALA A 23 2.96 -28.28 12.46
CA ALA A 23 4.07 -27.72 13.23
C ALA A 23 4.01 -28.15 14.70
N ALA A 24 2.84 -28.05 15.33
CA ALA A 24 2.63 -28.50 16.70
C ALA A 24 2.94 -29.99 16.86
N TYR A 25 2.54 -30.83 15.91
CA TYR A 25 2.86 -32.25 15.93
C TYR A 25 4.36 -32.50 15.86
N VAL A 26 5.07 -31.86 14.91
CA VAL A 26 6.53 -32.00 14.75
C VAL A 26 7.28 -31.55 16.01
N ILE A 27 6.88 -30.42 16.59
CA ILE A 27 7.50 -29.87 17.82
C ILE A 27 7.36 -30.83 19.00
N ASN A 28 6.19 -31.46 19.16
CA ASN A 28 5.95 -32.38 20.27
C ASN A 28 6.51 -33.78 20.04
N ALA A 29 6.47 -34.29 18.81
CA ALA A 29 6.91 -35.64 18.49
C ALA A 29 8.44 -35.77 18.43
N ARG A 30 9.17 -34.69 18.09
CA ARG A 30 10.64 -34.63 18.06
C ARG A 30 11.23 -35.79 17.26
N GLN A 31 11.98 -36.69 17.91
CA GLN A 31 12.59 -37.88 17.32
C GLN A 31 11.58 -39.00 16.99
N HIS A 32 10.40 -39.00 17.62
CA HIS A 32 9.30 -39.98 17.42
C HIS A 32 8.25 -39.46 16.42
N PHE A 33 8.64 -38.59 15.50
CA PHE A 33 7.74 -37.99 14.50
C PHE A 33 6.98 -39.04 13.67
N PHE A 34 7.61 -40.18 13.36
CA PHE A 34 7.00 -41.23 12.55
C PHE A 34 6.02 -42.14 13.32
N ASP A 35 5.99 -42.07 14.66
CA ASP A 35 5.15 -42.91 15.53
C ASP A 35 3.74 -42.32 15.70
N ILE A 36 3.08 -41.99 14.57
CA ILE A 36 1.83 -41.19 14.54
C ILE A 36 0.71 -41.81 15.37
N SER A 37 0.52 -43.13 15.24
CA SER A 37 -0.56 -43.84 15.95
C SER A 37 -0.35 -43.84 17.47
N GLU A 38 0.88 -44.07 17.91
CA GLU A 38 1.23 -44.11 19.33
C GLU A 38 1.12 -42.72 19.97
N ASN A 39 1.63 -41.69 19.28
CA ASN A 39 1.54 -40.31 19.73
C ASN A 39 0.08 -39.84 19.85
N LEU A 40 -0.77 -40.11 18.86
CA LEU A 40 -2.16 -39.64 18.86
C LEU A 40 -3.06 -40.38 19.85
N THR A 41 -2.70 -41.60 20.26
CA THR A 41 -3.45 -42.36 21.27
C THR A 41 -3.06 -41.96 22.70
N ALA A 42 -1.81 -41.52 22.91
CA ALA A 42 -1.35 -41.07 24.21
C ALA A 42 -2.06 -39.80 24.69
N SER A 43 -2.77 -39.88 25.82
CA SER A 43 -3.55 -38.74 26.36
C SER A 43 -2.69 -37.52 26.69
N ARG A 44 -1.48 -37.73 27.22
CA ARG A 44 -0.55 -36.64 27.54
C ARG A 44 -0.06 -35.93 26.28
N PHE A 45 0.24 -36.67 25.21
CA PHE A 45 0.66 -36.10 23.94
C PHE A 45 -0.44 -35.24 23.32
N ARG A 46 -1.70 -35.71 23.31
CA ARG A 46 -2.84 -34.91 22.81
C ARG A 46 -3.00 -33.59 23.57
N MET A 47 -2.83 -33.60 24.89
CA MET A 47 -2.91 -32.40 25.72
C MET A 47 -1.80 -31.41 25.35
N MET A 48 -0.55 -31.88 25.23
CA MET A 48 0.58 -31.05 24.80
C MET A 48 0.38 -30.51 23.39
N LEU A 49 -0.08 -31.35 22.45
CA LEU A 49 -0.36 -30.98 21.07
C LEU A 49 -1.34 -29.80 20.99
N TRP A 50 -2.49 -29.90 21.67
CA TRP A 50 -3.47 -28.82 21.70
C TRP A 50 -2.93 -27.55 22.38
N GLY A 51 -2.17 -27.70 23.46
CA GLY A 51 -1.47 -26.57 24.09
C GLY A 51 -0.53 -25.86 23.12
N THR A 52 0.27 -26.61 22.35
CA THR A 52 1.16 -26.06 21.34
C THR A 52 0.40 -25.43 20.18
N VAL A 53 -0.72 -26.00 19.72
CA VAL A 53 -1.59 -25.38 18.69
C VAL A 53 -2.10 -24.02 19.13
N VAL A 54 -2.59 -23.90 20.37
CA VAL A 54 -3.06 -22.63 20.93
C VAL A 54 -1.90 -21.62 21.02
N LEU A 55 -0.75 -22.06 21.51
CA LEU A 55 0.44 -21.23 21.66
C LEU A 55 0.97 -20.72 20.32
N LEU A 56 1.08 -21.59 19.31
CA LEU A 56 1.48 -21.21 17.96
C LEU A 56 0.47 -20.26 17.31
N SER A 57 -0.83 -20.49 17.51
CA SER A 57 -1.87 -19.57 17.04
C SER A 57 -1.72 -18.19 17.68
N PHE A 58 -1.38 -18.13 18.97
CA PHE A 58 -1.07 -16.87 19.64
C PHE A 58 0.17 -16.19 19.04
N TYR A 59 1.23 -16.94 18.72
CA TYR A 59 2.41 -16.38 18.06
C TYR A 59 2.10 -15.82 16.68
N LEU A 60 1.26 -16.50 15.89
CA LEU A 60 0.80 -15.98 14.61
C LEU A 60 0.06 -14.66 14.80
N CYS A 61 -0.78 -14.53 15.83
CA CYS A 61 -1.49 -13.29 16.15
C CYS A 61 -0.51 -12.16 16.53
N VAL A 62 0.45 -12.42 17.41
CA VAL A 62 1.47 -11.43 17.82
C VAL A 62 2.29 -10.98 16.61
N LEU A 63 2.79 -11.92 15.84
CA LEU A 63 3.63 -11.65 14.67
C LEU A 63 2.85 -10.86 13.60
N THR A 64 1.59 -11.22 13.40
CA THR A 64 0.67 -10.48 12.53
C THR A 64 0.44 -9.05 13.02
N LEU A 65 0.25 -8.84 14.32
CA LEU A 65 0.09 -7.51 14.91
C LEU A 65 1.35 -6.67 14.72
N VAL A 66 2.52 -7.21 15.07
CA VAL A 66 3.81 -6.53 14.92
C VAL A 66 4.03 -6.13 13.47
N ILE A 67 3.75 -7.02 12.52
CA ILE A 67 3.95 -6.73 11.10
C ILE A 67 2.98 -5.67 10.59
N ASN A 68 1.70 -5.76 10.93
CA ASN A 68 0.72 -4.76 10.50
C ASN A 68 1.03 -3.38 11.11
N VAL A 69 1.31 -3.31 12.42
CA VAL A 69 1.53 -2.04 13.13
C VAL A 69 2.85 -1.40 12.73
N TYR A 70 3.96 -2.15 12.73
CA TYR A 70 5.27 -1.57 12.47
C TYR A 70 5.60 -1.49 10.98
N PHE A 71 5.31 -2.53 10.19
CA PHE A 71 5.81 -2.58 8.82
C PHE A 71 4.82 -2.04 7.78
N GLU A 72 3.49 -2.15 7.96
CA GLU A 72 2.57 -1.45 7.03
C GLU A 72 2.53 0.06 7.30
N HIS A 73 2.57 0.51 8.56
CA HIS A 73 2.55 1.94 8.90
C HIS A 73 3.84 2.68 8.47
N PHE A 74 5.03 2.11 8.74
CA PHE A 74 6.30 2.78 8.38
C PHE A 74 6.72 2.62 6.91
N LYS A 75 6.11 1.68 6.17
CA LYS A 75 6.40 1.47 4.75
C LYS A 75 6.05 2.69 3.90
N ASN A 76 5.07 3.49 4.30
CA ASN A 76 4.63 4.68 3.58
C ASN A 76 5.50 5.92 3.87
N GLY A 77 6.29 5.94 4.95
CA GLY A 77 7.00 7.15 5.39
C GLY A 77 8.52 7.19 5.14
N HIS A 78 9.23 6.04 5.13
CA HIS A 78 10.69 6.05 5.34
C HIS A 78 11.50 5.08 4.45
N ARG A 79 10.90 4.54 3.38
CA ARG A 79 11.56 3.54 2.51
C ARG A 79 12.77 4.07 1.71
N SER A 80 13.08 5.37 1.75
CA SER A 80 14.03 6.02 0.84
C SER A 80 15.48 6.13 1.32
N LYS A 81 15.83 5.82 2.58
CA LYS A 81 17.20 6.07 3.09
C LYS A 81 17.99 4.87 3.61
N LEU A 82 17.35 3.79 4.05
CA LEU A 82 18.05 2.61 4.59
C LEU A 82 18.40 1.60 3.50
N LYS A 83 19.68 1.21 3.41
CA LYS A 83 20.15 0.14 2.52
C LYS A 83 19.31 -1.13 2.74
N GLY A 84 18.87 -1.77 1.66
CA GLY A 84 17.91 -2.88 1.72
C GLY A 84 18.31 -4.07 2.61
N ILE A 85 19.60 -4.30 2.85
CA ILE A 85 20.10 -5.35 3.75
C ILE A 85 19.82 -5.00 5.22
N ILE A 86 20.06 -3.76 5.63
CA ILE A 86 19.84 -3.31 7.02
C ILE A 86 18.36 -3.39 7.36
N TRP A 87 17.50 -3.00 6.41
CA TRP A 87 16.05 -3.12 6.57
C TRP A 87 15.59 -4.56 6.76
N ARG A 88 16.14 -5.51 5.99
CA ARG A 88 15.85 -6.96 6.13
C ARG A 88 16.25 -7.49 7.51
N PHE A 89 17.42 -7.09 7.99
CA PHE A 89 17.89 -7.49 9.32
C PHE A 89 16.97 -6.93 10.41
N PHE A 90 16.64 -5.64 10.34
CA PHE A 90 15.73 -5.00 11.29
C PHE A 90 14.33 -5.64 11.27
N TYR A 91 13.83 -5.98 10.07
CA TYR A 91 12.57 -6.71 9.91
C TYR A 91 12.58 -8.06 10.63
N GLY A 92 13.60 -8.87 10.37
CA GLY A 92 13.73 -10.19 11.00
C GLY A 92 13.83 -10.09 12.52
N MET A 93 14.66 -9.17 13.03
CA MET A 93 14.84 -8.96 14.46
C MET A 93 13.54 -8.54 15.13
N LEU A 94 12.86 -7.51 14.60
CA LEU A 94 11.67 -6.93 15.22
C LEU A 94 10.45 -7.86 15.14
N ALA A 95 10.36 -8.71 14.11
CA ALA A 95 9.34 -9.75 14.02
C ALA A 95 9.59 -10.93 14.98
N THR A 96 10.87 -11.26 15.23
CA THR A 96 11.27 -12.42 16.04
C THR A 96 11.25 -12.13 17.53
N CYS A 97 11.76 -10.96 17.96
CA CYS A 97 11.94 -10.63 19.38
C CYS A 97 10.65 -10.74 20.22
N PRO A 98 9.48 -10.22 19.78
CA PRO A 98 8.25 -10.32 20.56
C PRO A 98 7.79 -11.77 20.75
N VAL A 99 7.92 -12.61 19.72
CA VAL A 99 7.56 -14.03 19.80
C VAL A 99 8.49 -14.76 20.76
N LEU A 100 9.80 -14.51 20.69
CA LEU A 100 10.76 -15.13 21.61
C LEU A 100 10.56 -14.66 23.06
N ALA A 101 10.23 -13.39 23.28
CA ALA A 101 9.96 -12.85 24.61
C ALA A 101 8.72 -13.52 25.24
N VAL A 102 7.62 -13.62 24.47
CA VAL A 102 6.41 -14.34 24.91
C VAL A 102 6.74 -15.81 25.16
N HIS A 103 7.51 -16.45 24.28
CA HIS A 103 7.88 -17.84 24.42
C HIS A 103 8.71 -18.10 25.68
N ALA A 104 9.70 -17.26 25.97
CA ALA A 104 10.49 -17.32 27.19
C ALA A 104 9.62 -17.13 28.44
N LEU A 105 8.66 -16.20 28.42
CA LEU A 105 7.69 -16.02 29.51
C LEU A 105 6.83 -17.27 29.74
N PHE A 106 6.36 -17.93 28.68
CA PHE A 106 5.60 -19.17 28.82
C PHE A 106 6.45 -20.29 29.41
N LEU A 107 7.70 -20.44 28.96
CA LEU A 107 8.63 -21.40 29.55
C LEU A 107 8.90 -21.08 31.01
N GLN A 108 8.98 -19.80 31.37
CA GLN A 108 9.15 -19.37 32.75
C GLN A 108 8.00 -19.83 33.65
N ILE A 109 6.78 -19.58 33.22
CA ILE A 109 5.57 -19.96 33.95
C ILE A 109 5.44 -21.48 34.04
N LEU A 110 5.73 -22.20 32.95
CA LEU A 110 5.58 -23.66 32.89
C LEU A 110 6.65 -24.42 33.67
N LEU A 111 7.89 -23.91 33.70
CA LEU A 111 9.01 -24.56 34.36
C LEU A 111 9.25 -24.05 35.78
N ASP A 112 8.53 -22.99 36.19
CA ASP A 112 8.69 -22.30 37.48
C ASP A 112 10.16 -21.93 37.78
N ARG A 113 10.84 -21.34 36.79
CA ARG A 113 12.26 -20.98 36.87
C ARG A 113 12.49 -19.47 36.94
N GLN A 114 13.66 -19.09 37.45
CA GLN A 114 14.10 -17.69 37.40
C GLN A 114 14.43 -17.26 35.96
N PRO A 115 14.25 -15.98 35.57
CA PRO A 115 14.42 -15.51 34.19
C PRO A 115 15.80 -15.83 33.59
N ALA A 116 16.86 -15.70 34.40
CA ALA A 116 18.24 -15.93 33.97
C ALA A 116 18.50 -17.40 33.62
N GLU A 117 17.89 -18.33 34.36
CA GLU A 117 18.10 -19.78 34.16
C GLU A 117 17.46 -20.30 32.88
N ILE A 118 16.44 -19.60 32.36
CA ILE A 118 15.73 -20.00 31.15
C ILE A 118 16.54 -19.62 29.92
N LEU A 119 17.14 -18.42 29.91
CA LEU A 119 17.98 -17.95 28.80
C LEU A 119 19.20 -18.84 28.58
N PHE A 120 19.73 -19.47 29.63
CA PHE A 120 20.85 -20.41 29.55
C PHE A 120 20.45 -21.89 29.64
N SER A 121 19.15 -22.19 29.53
CA SER A 121 18.68 -23.57 29.60
C SER A 121 19.04 -24.37 28.33
N SER A 122 19.16 -25.69 28.49
CA SER A 122 19.35 -26.64 27.37
C SER A 122 18.20 -26.60 26.35
N TYR A 123 17.07 -25.97 26.69
CA TYR A 123 15.95 -25.77 25.79
C TYR A 123 16.39 -25.10 24.48
N TRP A 124 17.22 -24.06 24.55
CA TRP A 124 17.64 -23.28 23.38
C TRP A 124 18.52 -24.06 22.42
N THR A 125 19.22 -25.08 22.91
CA THR A 125 20.13 -25.89 22.08
C THR A 125 19.47 -27.17 21.57
N THR A 126 18.48 -27.71 22.28
CA THR A 126 17.86 -29.00 21.95
C THR A 126 16.46 -28.83 21.37
N ASP A 127 15.57 -28.18 22.12
CA ASP A 127 14.14 -28.14 21.82
C ASP A 127 13.77 -26.99 20.87
N PHE A 128 14.46 -25.85 20.99
CA PHE A 128 14.23 -24.68 20.15
C PHE A 128 14.49 -24.97 18.67
N LEU A 129 15.37 -25.93 18.35
CA LEU A 129 15.64 -26.35 16.97
C LEU A 129 14.41 -26.93 16.26
N TYR A 130 13.45 -27.49 17.00
CA TYR A 130 12.19 -27.97 16.42
C TYR A 130 11.19 -26.84 16.19
N PHE A 131 11.30 -25.73 16.93
CA PHE A 131 10.41 -24.56 16.82
C PHE A 131 10.92 -23.53 15.79
N ALA A 132 12.23 -23.27 15.79
CA ALA A 132 12.85 -22.22 14.99
C ALA A 132 12.54 -22.28 13.48
N PRO A 133 12.55 -23.44 12.80
CA PRO A 133 12.24 -23.51 11.36
C PRO A 133 10.84 -23.01 11.03
N PHE A 134 9.85 -23.28 11.89
CA PHE A 134 8.47 -22.82 11.68
C PHE A 134 8.34 -21.31 11.91
N LEU A 135 9.00 -20.78 12.94
CA LEU A 135 9.01 -19.34 13.21
C LEU A 135 9.67 -18.57 12.06
N PHE A 136 10.92 -18.90 11.73
CA PHE A 136 11.65 -18.21 10.68
C PHE A 136 11.06 -18.45 9.29
N GLY A 137 10.58 -19.67 9.02
CA GLY A 137 9.88 -20.00 7.78
C GLY A 137 8.62 -19.15 7.60
N TYR A 138 7.84 -18.92 8.66
CA TYR A 138 6.66 -18.06 8.60
C TYR A 138 7.01 -16.58 8.42
N ILE A 139 8.04 -16.08 9.13
CA ILE A 139 8.55 -14.71 8.95
C ILE A 139 8.99 -14.49 7.49
N LEU A 140 9.75 -15.44 6.93
CA LEU A 140 10.21 -15.39 5.55
C LEU A 140 9.05 -15.46 4.56
N LEU A 141 8.06 -16.31 4.82
CA LEU A 141 6.85 -16.42 4.00
C LEU A 141 6.10 -15.09 3.94
N ILE A 142 5.89 -14.43 5.09
CA ILE A 142 5.22 -13.11 5.11
C ILE A 142 6.08 -12.06 4.43
N TYR A 143 7.40 -12.09 4.64
CA TYR A 143 8.31 -11.15 4.00
C TYR A 143 8.26 -11.24 2.46
N CYS A 144 8.26 -12.46 1.90
CA CYS A 144 8.17 -12.69 0.46
C CYS A 144 6.74 -12.51 -0.07
N HIS A 145 5.73 -12.90 0.71
CA HIS A 145 4.33 -12.87 0.34
C HIS A 145 3.46 -12.26 1.45
N PRO A 146 3.37 -10.92 1.54
CA PRO A 146 2.55 -10.23 2.56
C PRO A 146 1.06 -10.57 2.50
N SER A 147 0.58 -11.14 1.38
CA SER A 147 -0.78 -11.65 1.23
C SER A 147 -1.07 -12.91 2.07
N ALA A 148 -0.04 -13.56 2.62
CA ALA A 148 -0.12 -14.71 3.51
C ALA A 148 -0.47 -14.35 4.97
N ILE A 149 -0.49 -13.07 5.32
CA ILE A 149 -0.91 -12.60 6.66
C ILE A 149 -2.35 -13.03 6.92
N MET A 150 -2.57 -13.67 8.07
CA MET A 150 -3.85 -14.31 8.44
C MET A 150 -4.93 -13.27 8.77
N PHE A 151 -4.57 -12.26 9.55
CA PHE A 151 -5.46 -11.18 9.98
C PHE A 151 -4.84 -9.84 9.61
N ARG A 152 -5.45 -9.06 8.72
CA ARG A 152 -5.15 -7.62 8.70
C ARG A 152 -5.89 -6.99 9.86
N VAL A 153 -5.22 -6.93 11.01
CA VAL A 153 -5.79 -6.46 12.28
C VAL A 153 -6.27 -5.01 12.14
N TRP A 154 -5.62 -4.23 11.28
CA TRP A 154 -5.96 -2.85 10.97
C TRP A 154 -6.26 -2.73 9.49
N LYS A 155 -7.45 -3.18 9.09
CA LYS A 155 -8.17 -2.46 8.04
C LYS A 155 -9.29 -1.71 8.74
N GLU A 156 -8.88 -0.82 9.65
CA GLU A 156 -9.77 0.20 10.14
C GLU A 156 -10.38 0.85 8.90
N LYS A 157 -11.71 0.92 8.89
CA LYS A 157 -12.45 1.50 7.79
C LYS A 157 -11.84 2.86 7.47
N VAL A 158 -11.67 3.06 6.17
CA VAL A 158 -11.08 4.21 5.48
C VAL A 158 -11.63 5.56 6.01
N ASP A 159 -12.79 5.56 6.64
CA ASP A 159 -13.53 6.70 7.19
C ASP A 159 -12.71 7.65 8.13
N ALA A 160 -11.83 7.13 9.01
CA ALA A 160 -11.09 7.97 9.97
C ALA A 160 -9.84 8.65 9.37
N VAL A 161 -9.24 8.05 8.34
CA VAL A 161 -8.13 8.64 7.56
C VAL A 161 -8.68 9.54 6.45
N GLU A 162 -9.86 9.22 5.93
CA GLU A 162 -10.59 10.02 4.94
C GLU A 162 -10.92 11.43 5.47
N THR A 163 -11.35 11.53 6.73
CA THR A 163 -11.64 12.82 7.39
C THR A 163 -10.35 13.62 7.65
N SER A 164 -9.22 12.95 7.97
CA SER A 164 -7.98 13.66 8.28
C SER A 164 -7.30 14.23 7.04
N PHE A 165 -7.37 13.58 5.88
CA PHE A 165 -6.75 14.09 4.67
C PHE A 165 -7.43 15.33 4.10
N ILE A 166 -8.77 15.41 4.14
CA ILE A 166 -9.47 16.61 3.68
C ILE A 166 -9.20 17.80 4.60
N GLU A 167 -9.10 17.58 5.91
CA GLU A 167 -8.70 18.61 6.87
C GLU A 167 -7.26 19.08 6.62
N LEU A 168 -6.32 18.15 6.39
CA LEU A 168 -4.94 18.47 6.03
C LEU A 168 -4.82 19.21 4.70
N TRP A 169 -5.67 18.89 3.71
CA TRP A 169 -5.77 19.68 2.48
C TRP A 169 -6.24 21.10 2.79
N ARG A 170 -7.29 21.28 3.58
CA ARG A 170 -7.82 22.60 3.93
C ARG A 170 -6.80 23.45 4.71
N GLU A 171 -6.01 22.82 5.57
CA GLU A 171 -4.95 23.48 6.35
C GLU A 171 -3.71 23.80 5.50
N LYS A 172 -3.14 22.80 4.81
CA LYS A 172 -1.82 22.91 4.17
C LYS A 172 -1.87 23.23 2.68
N ARG A 173 -3.03 23.04 2.04
CA ARG A 173 -3.24 23.20 0.60
C ARG A 173 -2.21 22.44 -0.25
N ASN A 174 -1.80 21.27 0.21
CA ASN A 174 -1.00 20.33 -0.58
C ASN A 174 -1.93 19.36 -1.36
N PRO A 175 -1.92 19.38 -2.71
CA PRO A 175 -2.75 18.50 -3.54
C PRO A 175 -2.64 17.01 -3.24
N GLU A 176 -1.51 16.55 -2.69
CA GLU A 176 -1.32 15.14 -2.34
C GLU A 176 -2.35 14.68 -1.29
N PHE A 177 -2.69 15.51 -0.31
CA PHE A 177 -3.72 15.15 0.67
C PHE A 177 -5.10 15.08 0.03
N LEU A 178 -5.41 15.98 -0.90
CA LEU A 178 -6.67 15.94 -1.63
C LEU A 178 -6.73 14.69 -2.52
N LEU A 179 -5.64 14.35 -3.22
CA LEU A 179 -5.56 13.15 -4.06
C LEU A 179 -5.80 11.87 -3.24
N GLU A 180 -5.17 11.74 -2.07
CA GLU A 180 -5.36 10.58 -1.18
C GLU A 180 -6.78 10.50 -0.64
N HIS A 181 -7.39 11.64 -0.26
CA HIS A 181 -8.80 11.68 0.10
C HIS A 181 -9.70 11.24 -1.07
N LEU A 182 -9.50 11.78 -2.27
CA LEU A 182 -10.31 11.42 -3.44
C LEU A 182 -10.15 9.94 -3.84
N ARG A 183 -8.94 9.37 -3.74
CA ARG A 183 -8.71 7.92 -3.96
C ARG A 183 -9.45 7.05 -2.96
N ALA A 184 -9.63 7.54 -1.73
CA ALA A 184 -10.37 6.86 -0.68
C ALA A 184 -11.89 6.91 -0.92
N VAL A 185 -12.43 8.06 -1.30
CA VAL A 185 -13.88 8.29 -1.46
C VAL A 185 -14.40 7.78 -2.82
N ILE A 186 -13.68 8.08 -3.90
CA ILE A 186 -14.09 7.77 -5.26
C ILE A 186 -13.88 6.28 -5.50
N SER A 187 -14.93 5.51 -5.28
CA SER A 187 -14.93 4.07 -5.42
C SER A 187 -14.82 3.64 -6.89
N GLY A 188 -13.73 2.96 -7.24
CA GLY A 188 -13.66 2.17 -8.48
C GLY A 188 -12.52 2.56 -9.42
N GLY A 189 -11.98 1.55 -10.09
CA GLY A 189 -11.06 1.75 -11.19
C GLY A 189 -11.70 2.55 -12.33
N TYR A 190 -10.84 3.15 -13.14
CA TYR A 190 -11.15 3.87 -14.37
C TYR A 190 -12.46 3.43 -15.03
N THR A 191 -13.46 4.32 -15.03
CA THR A 191 -14.80 4.02 -15.54
C THR A 191 -14.97 4.69 -16.90
N ILE A 192 -14.63 4.00 -17.99
CA ILE A 192 -15.09 4.43 -19.32
C ILE A 192 -16.57 4.13 -19.41
N HIS A 193 -17.40 5.14 -19.17
CA HIS A 193 -18.67 5.15 -19.85
C HIS A 193 -18.40 5.56 -21.30
N PRO A 194 -18.99 4.89 -22.31
CA PRO A 194 -18.61 5.07 -23.73
C PRO A 194 -18.77 6.50 -24.27
N ARG A 195 -19.30 7.45 -23.48
CA ARG A 195 -19.43 8.87 -23.80
C ARG A 195 -19.26 9.81 -22.61
N LYS A 196 -18.77 9.34 -21.47
CA LYS A 196 -18.66 10.14 -20.25
C LYS A 196 -17.35 9.84 -19.53
N VAL A 197 -16.61 10.89 -19.22
CA VAL A 197 -15.32 10.83 -18.53
C VAL A 197 -15.42 11.63 -17.23
N ARG A 198 -15.03 11.05 -16.10
CA ARG A 198 -14.95 11.79 -14.83
C ARG A 198 -13.75 12.73 -14.83
N PHE A 199 -13.86 13.91 -14.23
CA PHE A 199 -12.71 14.80 -14.06
C PHE A 199 -11.53 14.13 -13.38
N PHE A 200 -11.81 13.30 -12.37
CA PHE A 200 -10.80 12.53 -11.66
C PHE A 200 -10.00 11.61 -12.58
N ASP A 201 -10.58 11.06 -13.64
CA ASP A 201 -9.86 10.11 -14.51
C ASP A 201 -8.92 10.82 -15.51
N ILE A 202 -8.95 12.16 -15.63
CA ILE A 202 -8.19 12.93 -16.62
C ILE A 202 -6.83 13.34 -16.06
N LEU A 203 -5.76 12.91 -16.73
CA LEU A 203 -4.38 13.25 -16.43
C LEU A 203 -3.87 14.44 -17.27
N PHE A 204 -4.09 14.39 -18.58
CA PHE A 204 -3.69 15.46 -19.52
C PHE A 204 -4.80 15.78 -20.51
N ILE A 205 -4.75 16.98 -21.07
CA ILE A 205 -5.61 17.40 -22.17
C ILE A 205 -4.75 17.93 -23.29
N LYS A 206 -4.82 17.32 -24.46
CA LYS A 206 -4.15 17.79 -25.66
C LYS A 206 -5.12 18.56 -26.55
N VAL A 207 -4.74 19.78 -26.93
CA VAL A 207 -5.45 20.58 -27.91
C VAL A 207 -5.02 20.16 -29.31
N THR A 208 -5.99 19.85 -30.16
CA THR A 208 -5.80 19.49 -31.57
C THR A 208 -6.67 20.37 -32.46
N SER A 209 -6.48 20.31 -33.78
CA SER A 209 -7.35 21.01 -34.73
C SER A 209 -8.79 20.49 -34.75
N ALA A 210 -9.02 19.24 -34.34
CA ALA A 210 -10.32 18.58 -34.36
C ALA A 210 -11.07 18.65 -33.02
N GLY A 211 -10.49 19.30 -32.01
CA GLY A 211 -11.01 19.36 -30.63
C GLY A 211 -9.95 18.97 -29.60
N LEU A 212 -10.38 18.34 -28.52
CA LEU A 212 -9.50 17.92 -27.43
C LEU A 212 -9.25 16.40 -27.47
N VAL A 213 -8.09 15.98 -26.98
CA VAL A 213 -7.80 14.58 -26.67
C VAL A 213 -7.49 14.50 -25.18
N LEU A 214 -8.35 13.79 -24.45
CA LEU A 214 -8.15 13.50 -23.03
C LEU A 214 -7.19 12.32 -22.88
N TYR A 215 -6.20 12.45 -22.01
CA TYR A 215 -5.35 11.35 -21.56
C TYR A 215 -5.74 11.00 -20.14
N PHE A 216 -5.85 9.71 -19.88
CA PHE A 216 -6.35 9.21 -18.61
C PHE A 216 -5.22 8.77 -17.67
N THR A 217 -5.55 8.55 -16.40
CA THR A 217 -4.60 8.09 -15.38
C THR A 217 -3.97 6.74 -15.69
N ASN A 218 -4.66 5.88 -16.46
CA ASN A 218 -4.11 4.62 -16.96
C ASN A 218 -3.34 4.76 -18.29
N GLY A 219 -3.15 5.98 -18.79
CA GLY A 219 -2.49 6.28 -20.05
C GLY A 219 -3.34 6.08 -21.31
N GLY A 220 -4.60 5.65 -21.18
CA GLY A 220 -5.55 5.63 -22.29
C GLY A 220 -5.82 7.03 -22.83
N GLN A 221 -6.39 7.12 -24.04
CA GLN A 221 -6.74 8.41 -24.64
C GLN A 221 -8.13 8.37 -25.29
N MET A 222 -8.83 9.51 -25.26
CA MET A 222 -10.15 9.67 -25.90
C MET A 222 -10.26 11.04 -26.57
N PRO A 223 -10.51 11.09 -27.89
CA PRO A 223 -10.83 12.34 -28.57
C PRO A 223 -12.26 12.78 -28.21
N ILE A 224 -12.44 14.08 -28.00
CA ILE A 224 -13.74 14.70 -27.72
C ILE A 224 -13.90 15.99 -28.53
N LYS A 225 -15.14 16.30 -28.92
CA LYS A 225 -15.50 17.51 -29.68
C LYS A 225 -15.75 18.72 -28.77
N LEU A 226 -14.84 18.95 -27.83
CA LEU A 226 -14.81 20.15 -27.01
C LEU A 226 -13.64 21.04 -27.45
N THR A 227 -13.66 22.29 -27.02
CA THR A 227 -12.62 23.30 -27.26
C THR A 227 -12.00 23.76 -25.94
N THR A 228 -10.99 24.63 -26.01
CA THR A 228 -10.39 25.19 -24.80
C THR A 228 -11.34 26.11 -24.02
N THR A 229 -12.31 26.73 -24.68
CA THR A 229 -13.32 27.55 -23.98
C THR A 229 -14.24 26.69 -23.13
N ASP A 230 -14.57 25.47 -23.59
CA ASP A 230 -15.35 24.54 -22.78
C ASP A 230 -14.60 24.15 -21.49
N ILE A 231 -13.26 24.11 -21.51
CA ILE A 231 -12.45 23.82 -20.31
C ILE A 231 -12.61 24.91 -19.26
N GLU A 232 -12.68 26.18 -19.68
CA GLU A 232 -12.80 27.34 -18.77
C GLU A 232 -14.13 27.30 -18.00
N ASP A 233 -15.19 26.78 -18.64
CA ASP A 233 -16.52 26.60 -18.05
C ASP A 233 -16.59 25.40 -17.09
N TRP A 234 -15.58 24.55 -17.02
CA TRP A 234 -15.58 23.42 -16.10
C TRP A 234 -15.44 23.89 -14.66
N LYS A 235 -16.22 23.27 -13.76
CA LYS A 235 -16.15 23.52 -12.30
C LYS A 235 -14.74 23.35 -11.73
N LEU A 236 -13.97 22.42 -12.29
CA LEU A 236 -12.59 22.12 -11.88
C LEU A 236 -11.54 22.71 -12.83
N SER A 237 -11.88 23.71 -13.66
CA SER A 237 -10.98 24.30 -14.65
C SER A 237 -9.64 24.77 -14.05
N GLY A 238 -9.66 25.32 -12.84
CA GLY A 238 -8.47 25.78 -12.12
C GLY A 238 -7.44 24.67 -11.80
N TRP A 239 -7.84 23.39 -11.83
CA TRP A 239 -6.92 22.26 -11.67
C TRP A 239 -6.19 21.87 -12.96
N PHE A 240 -6.68 22.31 -14.13
CA PHE A 240 -6.08 22.01 -15.43
C PHE A 240 -5.22 23.20 -15.89
N VAL A 241 -3.91 23.11 -15.64
CA VAL A 241 -2.99 24.20 -15.96
C VAL A 241 -2.39 24.00 -17.34
N ARG A 242 -2.50 25.04 -18.19
CA ARG A 242 -1.87 25.05 -19.49
C ARG A 242 -0.35 25.21 -19.37
N THR A 243 0.41 24.17 -19.70
CA THR A 243 1.88 24.11 -19.58
C THR A 243 2.59 24.35 -20.91
N SER A 244 1.92 24.07 -22.02
CA SER A 244 2.42 24.32 -23.38
C SER A 244 1.29 24.82 -24.30
N ARG A 245 1.62 25.17 -25.55
CA ARG A 245 0.61 25.55 -26.55
C ARG A 245 -0.48 24.48 -26.72
N TYR A 246 -0.11 23.20 -26.56
CA TYR A 246 -0.99 22.08 -26.89
C TYR A 246 -1.44 21.27 -25.68
N PHE A 247 -0.96 21.54 -24.47
CA PHE A 247 -1.21 20.68 -23.33
C PHE A 247 -1.68 21.44 -22.09
N PHE A 248 -2.69 20.87 -21.45
CA PHE A 248 -3.06 21.13 -20.06
C PHE A 248 -2.71 19.91 -19.22
N VAL A 249 -2.20 20.16 -18.01
CA VAL A 249 -1.84 19.15 -17.03
C VAL A 249 -2.79 19.28 -15.85
N ASN A 250 -3.35 18.16 -15.40
CA ASN A 250 -4.10 18.13 -14.16
C ASN A 250 -3.12 18.17 -12.98
N MET A 251 -3.10 19.30 -12.28
CA MET A 251 -2.16 19.56 -11.19
C MET A 251 -2.42 18.72 -9.94
N LEU A 252 -3.59 18.06 -9.83
CA LEU A 252 -3.87 17.09 -8.76
C LEU A 252 -2.85 15.94 -8.75
N TYR A 253 -2.34 15.57 -9.92
CA TYR A 253 -1.45 14.41 -10.12
C TYR A 253 0.04 14.76 -10.12
N VAL A 254 0.39 16.01 -9.93
CA VAL A 254 1.78 16.48 -9.90
C VAL A 254 2.32 16.38 -8.48
N LYS A 255 3.55 15.87 -8.33
CA LYS A 255 4.22 15.77 -7.02
C LYS A 255 4.43 17.15 -6.40
N TYR A 256 4.19 17.23 -5.09
CA TYR A 256 4.35 18.45 -4.32
C TYR A 256 5.37 18.24 -3.19
N PRO A 257 6.14 19.27 -2.77
CA PRO A 257 6.24 20.63 -3.32
C PRO A 257 6.91 20.68 -4.70
N LEU A 258 6.64 21.74 -5.47
CA LEU A 258 7.33 22.05 -6.72
C LEU A 258 8.73 22.63 -6.46
N ASP A 259 9.61 21.80 -5.92
CA ASP A 259 11.02 22.10 -5.68
C ASP A 259 11.89 21.82 -6.93
N SER A 260 13.21 21.89 -6.78
CA SER A 260 14.14 21.61 -7.89
C SER A 260 14.12 20.16 -8.38
N ILE A 261 13.50 19.24 -7.62
CA ILE A 261 13.39 17.82 -7.97
C ILE A 261 12.08 17.58 -8.75
N ASN A 262 10.95 18.06 -8.23
CA ASN A 262 9.62 17.84 -8.82
C ASN A 262 9.26 18.86 -9.91
N TYR A 263 10.02 19.95 -10.00
CA TYR A 263 9.91 20.97 -11.06
C TYR A 263 11.27 21.39 -11.62
N TYR A 264 12.01 20.38 -12.08
CA TYR A 264 13.40 20.51 -12.52
C TYR A 264 13.52 21.20 -13.89
N LYS A 265 14.69 21.79 -14.14
CA LYS A 265 15.04 22.45 -15.40
C LYS A 265 15.95 21.56 -16.23
N GLU A 266 15.64 21.40 -17.52
CA GLU A 266 16.47 20.70 -18.49
C GLU A 266 16.45 21.49 -19.80
N GLY A 267 17.60 22.07 -20.16
CA GLY A 267 17.71 23.04 -21.24
C GLY A 267 16.90 24.31 -20.98
N ASP A 268 16.10 24.73 -21.97
CA ASP A 268 15.23 25.92 -21.89
C ASP A 268 13.85 25.66 -21.27
N TYR A 269 13.60 24.42 -20.83
CA TYR A 269 12.31 23.99 -20.34
C TYR A 269 12.37 23.55 -18.88
N ARG A 270 11.23 23.65 -18.20
CA ARG A 270 11.00 22.98 -16.93
C ARG A 270 10.07 21.80 -17.12
N TYR A 271 10.18 20.80 -16.27
CA TYR A 271 9.39 19.58 -16.33
C TYR A 271 8.73 19.34 -14.98
N LEU A 272 7.43 19.06 -15.01
CA LEU A 272 6.69 18.60 -13.84
C LEU A 272 6.94 17.11 -13.63
N THR A 273 6.87 16.66 -12.38
CA THR A 273 6.93 15.24 -12.04
C THR A 273 5.57 14.76 -11.55
N LEU A 274 5.08 13.63 -12.08
CA LEU A 274 3.84 13.01 -11.60
C LEU A 274 4.06 12.24 -10.29
N GLU A 275 3.00 12.12 -9.51
CA GLU A 275 2.92 11.21 -8.37
C GLU A 275 3.24 9.76 -8.79
N ASP A 276 3.92 8.99 -7.94
CA ASP A 276 4.55 7.72 -8.31
C ASP A 276 3.56 6.65 -8.79
N GLU A 277 2.42 6.49 -8.10
CA GLU A 277 1.38 5.55 -8.51
C GLU A 277 0.73 5.96 -9.82
N THR A 278 0.49 7.26 -10.00
CA THR A 278 -0.07 7.83 -11.23
C THR A 278 0.89 7.66 -12.41
N MET A 279 2.18 7.93 -12.22
CA MET A 279 3.21 7.70 -13.23
C MET A 279 3.25 6.23 -13.64
N LYS A 280 3.23 5.33 -12.65
CA LYS A 280 3.23 3.89 -12.90
C LYS A 280 2.00 3.44 -13.69
N SER A 281 0.82 3.95 -13.35
CA SER A 281 -0.43 3.61 -14.06
C SER A 281 -0.44 4.19 -15.48
N ALA A 282 0.02 5.43 -15.66
CA ALA A 282 0.09 6.06 -16.97
C ALA A 282 1.04 5.30 -17.92
N MET A 283 2.13 4.76 -17.39
CA MET A 283 3.11 3.96 -18.14
C MET A 283 2.57 2.61 -18.65
N GLU A 284 1.37 2.18 -18.25
CA GLU A 284 0.74 0.99 -18.83
C GLU A 284 0.41 1.19 -20.31
N ASN A 285 0.09 2.43 -20.73
CA ASN A 285 -0.31 2.75 -22.10
C ASN A 285 0.43 3.94 -22.73
N LEU A 286 1.18 4.73 -21.95
CA LEU A 286 2.01 5.84 -22.44
C LEU A 286 3.50 5.53 -22.32
N SER A 287 4.28 5.89 -23.34
CA SER A 287 5.73 5.80 -23.25
C SER A 287 6.29 6.90 -22.37
N ALA A 288 7.42 6.64 -21.70
CA ALA A 288 8.10 7.62 -20.84
C ALA A 288 8.42 8.93 -21.59
N GLU A 289 8.81 8.83 -22.86
CA GLU A 289 9.10 9.97 -23.73
C GLU A 289 7.87 10.84 -23.98
N LYS A 290 6.71 10.22 -24.28
CA LYS A 290 5.44 10.94 -24.49
C LYS A 290 4.99 11.62 -23.19
N THR A 291 5.09 10.92 -22.07
CA THR A 291 4.75 11.49 -20.75
C THR A 291 5.66 12.67 -20.41
N LYS A 292 6.97 12.57 -20.67
CA LYS A 292 7.92 13.66 -20.46
C LYS A 292 7.58 14.88 -21.33
N GLU A 293 7.22 14.67 -22.60
CA GLU A 293 6.79 15.75 -23.48
C GLU A 293 5.53 16.47 -22.97
N GLN A 294 4.56 15.71 -22.44
CA GLN A 294 3.30 16.23 -21.90
C GLN A 294 3.50 17.04 -20.60
N LEU A 295 4.51 16.69 -19.79
CA LEU A 295 4.86 17.38 -18.54
C LEU A 295 5.77 18.61 -18.74
N ARG A 296 6.14 18.92 -19.99
CA ARG A 296 6.99 20.06 -20.31
C ARG A 296 6.24 21.37 -20.11
N VAL A 297 6.84 22.27 -19.33
CA VAL A 297 6.39 23.66 -19.15
C VAL A 297 7.24 24.59 -20.00
N THR A 298 6.59 25.26 -20.94
CA THR A 298 7.23 26.27 -21.79
C THR A 298 7.46 27.57 -21.02
N ARG A 299 8.55 28.28 -21.33
CA ARG A 299 8.95 29.52 -20.64
C ARG A 299 7.83 30.58 -20.58
N THR A 300 7.03 30.69 -21.63
CA THR A 300 5.92 31.67 -21.69
C THR A 300 4.72 31.29 -20.82
N LEU A 301 4.59 30.01 -20.45
CA LEU A 301 3.48 29.48 -19.65
C LEU A 301 3.92 29.06 -18.24
N GLU A 302 5.18 29.25 -17.87
CA GLU A 302 5.66 29.10 -16.48
C GLU A 302 4.87 30.00 -15.52
N LYS A 303 4.40 31.16 -15.99
CA LYS A 303 3.51 32.03 -15.22
C LYS A 303 2.21 31.31 -14.79
N ASN A 304 1.64 30.45 -15.64
CA ASN A 304 0.40 29.75 -15.31
C ASN A 304 0.59 28.77 -14.15
N VAL A 305 1.76 28.12 -14.06
CA VAL A 305 2.10 27.25 -12.92
C VAL A 305 2.25 28.09 -11.65
N LYS A 306 2.87 29.26 -11.73
CA LYS A 306 2.97 30.19 -10.59
C LYS A 306 1.62 30.72 -10.15
N ASP A 307 0.77 31.08 -11.11
CA ASP A 307 -0.59 31.56 -10.86
C ASP A 307 -1.44 30.46 -10.19
N PHE A 308 -1.28 29.20 -10.62
CA PHE A 308 -1.88 28.06 -9.93
C PHE A 308 -1.41 27.97 -8.47
N LEU A 309 -0.10 28.02 -8.21
CA LEU A 309 0.43 27.94 -6.84
C LEU A 309 -0.07 29.10 -5.96
N ASN A 310 -0.17 30.31 -6.51
CA ASN A 310 -0.64 31.49 -5.79
C ASN A 310 -2.14 31.42 -5.46
N ASN A 311 -2.93 30.71 -6.26
CA ASN A 311 -4.39 30.62 -6.11
C ASN A 311 -4.87 29.24 -5.66
N ILE A 312 -3.96 28.35 -5.25
CA ILE A 312 -4.29 26.97 -4.87
C ILE A 312 -5.28 26.89 -3.70
N ASN A 313 -5.28 27.91 -2.84
CA ASN A 313 -6.21 28.07 -1.72
C ASN A 313 -7.65 28.41 -2.15
N GLN A 314 -7.85 28.87 -3.38
CA GLN A 314 -9.15 29.22 -3.95
C GLN A 314 -9.76 28.09 -4.78
N LEU A 315 -9.01 27.00 -5.01
CA LEU A 315 -9.48 25.88 -5.81
C LEU A 315 -10.52 25.05 -5.06
N GLY A 316 -11.60 24.72 -5.75
CA GLY A 316 -12.66 23.85 -5.24
C GLY A 316 -12.20 22.39 -5.06
N GLU A 317 -12.75 21.74 -4.05
CA GLU A 317 -12.53 20.31 -3.73
C GLU A 317 -13.69 19.41 -4.18
N GLU A 318 -14.80 19.98 -4.65
CA GLU A 318 -15.99 19.26 -5.09
C GLU A 318 -16.08 19.13 -6.62
N GLY A 319 -16.74 18.08 -7.10
CA GLY A 319 -17.04 17.88 -8.52
C GLY A 319 -16.13 16.89 -9.24
N TRP A 320 -15.18 16.25 -8.54
CA TRP A 320 -14.25 15.29 -9.14
C TRP A 320 -14.93 14.03 -9.73
N GLU A 321 -16.11 13.67 -9.21
CA GLU A 321 -16.95 12.58 -9.73
C GLU A 321 -17.85 13.00 -10.90
N GLU A 322 -17.94 14.30 -11.20
CA GLU A 322 -18.78 14.81 -12.29
C GLU A 322 -18.20 14.37 -13.64
N TYR A 323 -19.11 14.15 -14.60
CA TYR A 323 -18.76 13.60 -15.91
C TYR A 323 -18.82 14.66 -17.01
N ILE A 324 -17.79 14.67 -17.84
CA ILE A 324 -17.74 15.39 -19.11
C ILE A 324 -18.37 14.49 -20.18
N ALA A 325 -19.43 14.97 -20.81
CA ALA A 325 -20.08 14.25 -21.90
C ALA A 325 -19.36 14.51 -23.24
N SER A 326 -18.98 13.44 -23.96
CA SER A 326 -18.57 13.57 -25.36
C SER A 326 -19.81 13.82 -26.22
N LYS A 327 -19.92 15.00 -26.83
CA LYS A 327 -20.97 15.32 -27.82
C LYS A 327 -20.82 14.48 -29.09
#